data_AF-A0A350AQE0-F1
#
_entry.id   AF-A0A350AQE0-F1
#
_cell.length_a   1.000
_cell.length_b   1.000
_cell.length_c   1.000
_cell.angle_alpha   90.00
_cell.angle_beta   90.00
_cell.angle_gamma   90.00
#
_symmetry.space_group_name_H-M   'P 1'
#
loop_
_entity.id
_entity.type
_entity.pdbx_description
1 polymer ?
#
loop_
_entity_poly.entity_id
_entity_poly.type
_entity_poly.pdbx_seq_one_letter_code
_entity_poly.pdbx_strand_id
1 'polypeptide(L)'
;MKKMTALIISLLTLAIVGCTTTAPTEYYRSADAPETVYRIGGEYDPNVGWGEVTITINDESVIVERLPAFSNTAELTGDYAGKPVLVQLTKVRTFKSKYLRADVTIDKERAASLTF
;
A
#
# COMPACT_ATOMS: atom_id res chain seq x y z
N MET A 1 -38.70 34.07 18.93
CA MET A 1 -38.32 33.30 17.72
C MET A 1 -36.80 33.42 17.51
N LYS A 2 -36.01 32.52 18.11
CA LYS A 2 -34.53 32.45 17.95
C LYS A 2 -34.09 30.99 18.14
N LYS A 3 -34.39 30.12 17.18
CA LYS A 3 -33.98 28.71 17.18
C LYS A 3 -33.70 28.19 15.76
N MET A 4 -33.09 29.00 14.89
CA MET A 4 -32.90 28.61 13.48
C MET A 4 -31.45 28.66 12.99
N THR A 5 -30.51 29.18 13.79
CA THR A 5 -29.11 29.35 13.36
C THR A 5 -28.20 28.19 13.77
N ALA A 6 -28.63 27.32 14.68
CA ALA A 6 -27.79 26.23 15.20
C ALA A 6 -27.79 24.97 14.31
N LEU A 7 -28.68 24.86 13.32
CA LEU A 7 -28.81 23.65 12.51
C LEU A 7 -27.83 23.59 11.32
N ILE A 8 -27.22 24.72 10.95
CA ILE A 8 -26.38 24.83 9.74
C ILE A 8 -24.92 24.42 10.00
N ILE A 9 -24.45 24.48 11.26
CA ILE A 9 -23.04 24.22 11.60
C ILE A 9 -22.76 22.71 11.76
N SER A 10 -23.78 21.89 12.01
CA SER A 10 -23.61 20.44 12.26
C SER A 10 -23.53 19.58 10.99
N LEU A 11 -23.71 20.15 9.79
CA LEU A 11 -23.72 19.41 8.52
C LEU A 11 -22.41 19.51 7.73
N LEU A 12 -21.39 20.17 8.28
CA LEU A 12 -20.08 20.37 7.65
C LEU A 12 -19.00 19.45 8.26
N THR A 13 -19.37 18.22 8.62
CA THR A 13 -18.43 17.12 8.90
C THR A 13 -18.59 16.00 7.88
N LEU A 14 -18.93 16.38 6.64
CA LEU A 14 -19.09 15.46 5.53
C LEU A 14 -17.72 15.14 4.94
N ALA A 15 -17.10 14.12 5.54
CA ALA A 15 -16.25 13.14 4.87
C ALA A 15 -15.09 13.71 4.04
N ILE A 16 -13.98 14.03 4.71
CA ILE A 16 -12.67 13.90 4.08
C ILE A 16 -12.39 12.39 3.98
N VAL A 17 -13.02 11.72 3.02
CA VAL A 17 -12.63 10.35 2.65
C VAL A 17 -11.33 10.50 1.90
N GLY A 18 -10.22 10.31 2.61
CA GLY A 18 -8.94 10.08 1.95
C GLY A 18 -9.11 8.88 1.03
N CYS A 19 -8.87 9.07 -0.28
CA CYS A 19 -8.92 7.96 -1.22
C CYS A 19 -7.63 7.15 -1.04
N THR A 20 -7.67 6.14 -0.17
CA THR A 20 -6.66 5.07 -0.14
C THR A 20 -6.78 4.27 -1.42
N THR A 21 -5.67 4.01 -2.10
CA THR A 21 -5.66 3.16 -3.30
C THR A 21 -5.23 1.75 -2.94
N THR A 22 -6.03 0.76 -3.33
CA THR A 22 -5.75 -0.66 -3.13
C THR A 22 -5.25 -1.24 -4.44
N ALA A 23 -4.09 -1.92 -4.41
CA ALA A 23 -3.59 -2.62 -5.58
C ALA A 23 -4.37 -3.93 -5.80
N PRO A 24 -4.56 -4.39 -7.07
CA PRO A 24 -5.06 -5.72 -7.34
C PRO A 24 -4.20 -6.78 -6.65
N THR A 25 -4.84 -7.72 -5.98
CA THR A 25 -4.16 -8.84 -5.34
C THR A 25 -3.52 -9.76 -6.37
N GLU A 26 -2.25 -10.09 -6.18
CA GLU A 26 -1.50 -11.05 -6.99
C GLU A 26 -1.35 -12.39 -6.25
N TYR A 27 -1.30 -13.48 -7.01
CA TYR A 27 -1.10 -14.83 -6.47
C TYR A 27 0.25 -15.35 -6.91
N TYR A 28 1.01 -15.86 -5.95
CA TYR A 28 2.37 -16.34 -6.18
C TYR A 28 2.58 -17.73 -5.59
N ARG A 29 3.38 -18.55 -6.27
CA ARG A 29 3.86 -19.85 -5.78
C ARG A 29 5.38 -19.83 -5.82
N SER A 30 6.01 -20.12 -4.69
CA SER A 30 7.47 -20.20 -4.62
C SER A 30 7.95 -21.48 -5.32
N ALA A 31 9.15 -21.42 -5.92
CA ALA A 31 9.75 -22.59 -6.54
C ALA A 31 10.11 -23.67 -5.51
N ASP A 32 10.46 -23.27 -4.30
CA ASP A 32 10.88 -24.16 -3.21
C ASP A 32 9.70 -24.80 -2.45
N ALA A 33 8.50 -24.23 -2.59
CA ALA A 33 7.28 -24.71 -1.92
C ALA A 33 6.04 -24.52 -2.83
N PRO A 34 5.94 -25.28 -3.93
CA PRO A 34 4.92 -25.08 -4.96
C PRO A 34 3.47 -25.35 -4.51
N GLU A 35 3.30 -26.08 -3.40
CA GLU A 35 2.03 -26.31 -2.72
C GLU A 35 1.54 -25.07 -1.94
N THR A 36 2.43 -24.14 -1.61
CA THR A 36 2.08 -22.90 -0.91
C THR A 36 1.74 -21.81 -1.92
N VAL A 37 0.53 -21.24 -1.79
CA VAL A 37 0.09 -20.10 -2.59
C VAL A 37 0.04 -18.87 -1.69
N TYR A 38 0.81 -17.85 -2.03
CA TYR A 38 0.79 -16.54 -1.39
C TYR A 38 -0.23 -15.65 -2.09
N ARG A 39 -1.12 -15.03 -1.31
CA ARG A 39 -2.01 -13.95 -1.77
C ARG A 39 -1.41 -12.62 -1.36
N ILE A 40 -0.82 -11.90 -2.30
CA ILE A 40 -0.04 -10.68 -2.05
C ILE A 40 -0.89 -9.47 -2.43
N GLY A 41 -1.16 -8.61 -1.45
CA GLY A 41 -1.93 -7.40 -1.62
C GLY A 41 -1.19 -6.19 -1.09
N GLY A 42 -1.80 -5.03 -1.28
CA GLY A 42 -1.31 -3.82 -0.65
C GLY A 42 -2.28 -2.67 -0.74
N GLU A 43 -2.02 -1.66 0.07
CA GLU A 43 -2.74 -0.40 0.14
C GLU A 43 -1.74 0.75 0.18
N TYR A 44 -2.12 1.87 -0.42
CA TYR A 44 -1.38 3.11 -0.39
C TYR A 44 -2.30 4.24 0.08
N ASP A 45 -1.97 4.85 1.21
CA ASP A 45 -2.66 6.05 1.71
C ASP A 45 -1.81 7.29 1.44
N PRO A 46 -2.18 8.14 0.45
CA PRO A 46 -1.44 9.36 0.15
C PRO A 46 -1.60 10.47 1.20
N ASN A 47 -2.51 10.33 2.17
CA ASN A 47 -2.86 11.38 3.13
C ASN A 47 -2.03 11.33 4.42
N VAL A 48 -1.29 10.25 4.65
CA VAL A 48 -0.44 10.06 5.83
C VAL A 48 0.99 10.47 5.52
N GLY A 49 1.40 11.65 6.00
CA GLY A 49 2.77 12.15 5.81
C GLY A 49 3.12 12.39 4.34
N TRP A 50 4.06 11.59 3.81
CA TRP A 50 4.45 11.60 2.38
C TRP A 50 3.84 10.44 1.59
N GLY A 51 2.86 9.76 2.19
CA GLY A 51 2.27 8.51 1.75
C GLY A 51 2.67 7.35 2.67
N GLU A 52 1.75 6.45 2.95
CA GLU A 52 1.98 5.22 3.71
C GLU A 52 1.64 4.02 2.82
N VAL A 53 2.49 3.00 2.84
CA VAL A 53 2.27 1.75 2.10
C VAL A 53 2.11 0.62 3.10
N THR A 54 1.02 -0.13 2.94
CA THR A 54 0.79 -1.41 3.61
C THR A 54 0.91 -2.52 2.59
N ILE A 55 1.71 -3.54 2.88
CA ILE A 55 1.81 -4.76 2.06
C ILE A 55 1.27 -5.91 2.90
N THR A 56 0.41 -6.72 2.31
CA THR A 56 -0.20 -7.88 2.95
C THR A 56 0.15 -9.16 2.23
N ILE A 57 0.37 -10.23 3.00
CA ILE A 57 0.53 -11.60 2.48
C ILE A 57 -0.48 -12.48 3.23
N ASN A 58 -1.39 -13.12 2.51
CA ASN A 58 -2.48 -13.92 3.08
C ASN A 58 -3.30 -13.16 4.14
N ASP A 59 -3.63 -11.89 3.87
CA ASP A 59 -4.30 -10.92 4.75
C ASP A 59 -3.52 -10.48 5.99
N GLU A 60 -2.28 -10.94 6.18
CA GLU A 60 -1.41 -10.47 7.25
C GLU A 60 -0.58 -9.28 6.75
N SER A 61 -0.60 -8.17 7.49
CA SER A 61 0.25 -7.01 7.21
C SER A 61 1.70 -7.32 7.55
N VAL A 62 2.54 -7.39 6.52
CA VAL A 62 3.98 -7.72 6.65
C VAL A 62 4.86 -6.48 6.63
N ILE A 63 4.38 -5.39 6.03
CA ILE A 63 5.04 -4.09 5.98
C ILE A 63 3.96 -3.02 6.14
N VAL A 64 4.21 -2.05 7.03
CA VAL A 64 3.41 -0.84 7.19
C VAL A 64 4.38 0.31 7.41
N GLU A 65 4.70 1.04 6.35
CA GLU A 65 5.79 2.02 6.38
C GLU A 65 5.45 3.29 5.63
N ARG A 66 5.98 4.40 6.14
CA ARG A 66 5.82 5.72 5.53
C ARG A 66 6.87 5.94 4.46
N LEU A 67 6.45 6.50 3.35
CA LEU A 67 7.34 6.87 2.26
C LEU A 67 8.34 7.95 2.73
N PRO A 68 9.63 7.82 2.38
CA PRO A 68 10.58 8.87 2.63
C PRO A 68 10.23 10.12 1.81
N ALA A 69 10.39 11.28 2.46
CA ALA A 69 10.25 12.58 1.82
C ALA A 69 11.22 12.69 0.64
N PHE A 70 10.76 13.23 -0.48
CA PHE A 70 11.58 13.57 -1.65
C PHE A 70 12.33 12.42 -2.36
N SER A 71 12.14 11.16 -1.96
CA SER A 71 12.70 10.03 -2.71
C SER A 71 11.76 9.53 -3.81
N ASN A 72 12.35 9.12 -4.93
CA ASN A 72 11.66 8.42 -6.03
C ASN A 72 11.62 6.91 -5.82
N THR A 73 12.52 6.37 -5.00
CA THR A 73 12.59 4.96 -4.66
C THR A 73 12.71 4.75 -3.16
N ALA A 74 12.18 3.65 -2.65
CA ALA A 74 12.40 3.26 -1.25
C ALA A 74 12.52 1.74 -1.20
N GLU A 75 13.31 1.26 -0.25
CA GLU A 75 13.44 -0.17 0.03
C GLU A 75 12.89 -0.40 1.43
N LEU A 76 11.93 -1.31 1.52
CA LEU A 76 11.28 -1.70 2.76
C LEU A 76 11.55 -3.18 3.01
N THR A 77 11.75 -3.53 4.28
CA THR A 77 12.03 -4.91 4.68
C THR A 77 11.00 -5.36 5.71
N GLY A 78 10.65 -6.63 5.66
CA GLY A 78 9.77 -7.31 6.61
C GLY A 78 10.10 -8.79 6.68
N ASP A 79 9.27 -9.53 7.41
CA ASP A 79 9.35 -10.98 7.51
C ASP A 79 7.93 -11.57 7.39
N TYR A 80 7.82 -12.72 6.74
CA TYR A 80 6.59 -13.49 6.70
C TYR A 80 6.90 -14.97 6.85
N ALA A 81 6.37 -15.60 7.90
CA ALA A 81 6.61 -17.01 8.23
C ALA A 81 8.12 -17.38 8.27
N GLY A 82 8.97 -16.48 8.76
CA GLY A 82 10.43 -16.67 8.84
C GLY A 82 11.15 -16.51 7.50
N LYS A 83 10.46 -16.06 6.45
CA LYS A 83 11.06 -15.71 5.15
C LYS A 83 11.21 -14.19 5.05
N PRO A 84 12.40 -13.70 4.64
CA PRO A 84 12.60 -12.27 4.46
C PRO A 84 11.73 -11.76 3.31
N VAL A 85 11.05 -10.64 3.55
CA VAL A 85 10.26 -9.91 2.55
C VAL A 85 10.97 -8.61 2.24
N LEU A 86 11.25 -8.37 0.97
CA LEU A 86 11.82 -7.13 0.47
C LEU A 86 10.83 -6.47 -0.48
N VAL A 87 10.56 -5.18 -0.27
CA VAL A 87 9.69 -4.40 -1.15
C VAL A 87 10.45 -3.20 -1.69
N GLN A 88 10.63 -3.20 -3.00
CA GLN A 88 11.20 -2.07 -3.71
C GLN A 88 10.06 -1.19 -4.25
N LEU A 89 9.95 0.01 -3.69
CA LEU A 89 9.01 1.02 -4.11
C LEU A 89 9.64 1.94 -5.15
N THR A 90 8.89 2.23 -6.22
CA THR A 90 9.29 3.14 -7.28
C THR A 90 8.13 4.07 -7.65
N LYS A 91 8.33 5.39 -7.50
CA LYS A 91 7.42 6.41 -8.01
C LYS A 91 7.63 6.55 -9.51
N VAL A 92 6.74 5.98 -10.31
CA VAL A 92 6.85 6.04 -11.77
C VAL A 92 6.09 7.27 -12.27
N ARG A 93 6.76 8.06 -13.11
CA ARG A 93 6.17 9.22 -13.79
C ARG A 93 6.34 9.06 -15.29
N THR A 94 5.24 8.96 -16.01
CA THR A 94 5.20 9.00 -17.46
C THR A 94 4.59 10.32 -17.92
N PHE A 95 4.56 10.59 -19.23
CA PHE A 95 3.89 11.77 -19.77
C PHE A 95 2.38 11.81 -19.45
N LYS A 96 1.74 10.64 -19.25
CA LYS A 96 0.28 10.52 -19.08
C LYS A 96 -0.16 10.07 -17.69
N SER A 97 0.73 9.52 -16.87
CA SER A 97 0.37 8.90 -15.60
C SER A 97 1.45 9.07 -14.53
N LYS A 98 1.02 9.03 -13.27
CA LYS A 98 1.86 8.91 -12.09
C LYS A 98 1.29 7.79 -11.24
N TYR A 99 2.12 6.83 -10.85
CA TYR A 99 1.72 5.70 -10.03
C TYR A 99 2.88 5.27 -9.13
N LEU A 100 2.56 4.54 -8.07
CA LEU A 100 3.56 3.91 -7.22
C LEU A 100 3.60 2.42 -7.57
N ARG A 101 4.78 1.90 -7.89
CA ARG A 101 4.99 0.46 -8.08
C ARG A 101 5.68 -0.12 -6.86
N ALA A 102 5.22 -1.28 -6.40
CA ALA A 102 5.86 -2.08 -5.37
C ALA A 102 6.24 -3.45 -5.92
N ASP A 103 7.54 -3.65 -6.13
CA ASP A 103 8.10 -4.95 -6.50
C ASP A 103 8.38 -5.74 -5.21
N VAL A 104 7.58 -6.78 -4.95
CA VAL A 104 7.64 -7.61 -3.73
C VAL A 104 8.48 -8.84 -4.00
N THR A 105 9.46 -9.10 -3.15
CA THR A 105 10.35 -10.25 -3.19
C THR A 105 10.23 -11.02 -1.88
N ILE A 106 10.03 -12.32 -1.95
CA ILE A 106 9.98 -13.23 -0.79
C ILE A 106 11.13 -14.22 -0.96
N ASP A 107 12.01 -14.31 0.03
CA ASP A 107 13.13 -15.27 0.02
C ASP A 107 14.01 -15.20 -1.25
N LYS A 108 14.28 -13.97 -1.71
CA LYS A 108 15.05 -13.64 -2.94
C LYS A 108 14.34 -13.96 -4.26
N GLU A 109 13.11 -14.45 -4.24
CA GLU A 109 12.29 -14.65 -5.43
C GLU A 109 11.30 -13.51 -5.60
N ARG A 110 11.21 -12.92 -6.81
CA ARG A 110 10.21 -11.89 -7.09
C ARG A 110 8.83 -12.54 -7.08
N ALA A 111 7.99 -12.09 -6.15
CA ALA A 111 6.70 -12.68 -5.86
C ALA A 111 5.53 -11.89 -6.46
N ALA A 112 5.58 -10.56 -6.44
CA ALA A 112 4.51 -9.71 -6.98
C ALA A 112 5.01 -8.35 -7.50
N SER A 113 4.15 -7.66 -8.26
CA SER A 113 4.40 -6.33 -8.83
C SER A 113 3.19 -5.40 -8.70
N LEU A 114 2.89 -4.96 -7.48
CA LEU A 114 1.70 -4.16 -7.18
C LEU A 114 1.81 -2.74 -7.76
N THR A 115 0.69 -2.18 -8.21
CA THR A 115 0.59 -0.81 -8.73
C THR A 115 -0.54 -0.06 -8.05
N PHE A 116 -0.23 1.14 -7.56
CA PHE A 116 -1.13 2.04 -6.82
C PHE A 116 -1.31 3.38 -7.53
#